data_AF-A0A3D0WWT1-F1
#
_entry.id   AF-A0A3D0WWT1-F1
#
_cell.length_a   1.000
_cell.length_b   1.000
_cell.length_c   1.000
_cell.angle_alpha   90.00
_cell.angle_beta   90.00
_cell.angle_gamma   90.00
#
_symmetry.space_group_name_H-M   'P 1'
#
loop_
_entity.id
_entity.type
_entity.pdbx_description
1 polymer ?
#
loop_
_entity_poly.entity_id
_entity_poly.type
_entity_poly.pdbx_seq_one_letter_code
_entity_poly.pdbx_strand_id
1 'polypeptide(L)'
;MNRILNKYPYHSSTALEASGKYHIYGLACFSKYPIEKTHEVVFNSSFNGAAVYTIDVNGKKLAVANVHLESNSISAEDKKLYGDFIQNSDEVNLEDVTSNIRSRLGRAYRMRAEQV
;
A
#
# COMPACT_ATOMS: atom_id res chain seq x y z
N MET A 1 -0.59 -10.35 -26.00
CA MET A 1 -1.53 -9.66 -25.09
C MET A 1 -2.18 -10.71 -24.19
N ASN A 2 -2.16 -10.53 -22.86
CA ASN A 2 -2.48 -11.57 -21.86
C ASN A 2 -3.93 -12.09 -21.98
N ARG A 3 -4.15 -13.37 -22.32
CA ARG A 3 -5.50 -13.99 -22.52
C ARG A 3 -6.45 -13.81 -21.33
N ILE A 4 -5.92 -13.63 -20.13
CA ILE A 4 -6.67 -13.45 -18.88
C ILE A 4 -7.37 -12.09 -18.83
N LEU A 5 -6.78 -11.04 -19.41
CA LEU A 5 -7.34 -9.68 -19.37
C LEU A 5 -8.62 -9.56 -20.22
N ASN A 6 -8.83 -10.44 -21.19
CA ASN A 6 -10.09 -10.51 -21.95
C ASN A 6 -11.31 -10.77 -21.05
N LYS A 7 -11.13 -11.38 -19.87
CA LYS A 7 -12.21 -11.57 -18.90
C LYS A 7 -12.58 -10.28 -18.15
N TYR A 8 -11.82 -9.21 -18.29
CA TYR A 8 -11.98 -7.93 -17.59
C TYR A 8 -11.89 -6.78 -18.60
N PRO A 9 -12.93 -6.58 -19.45
CA PRO A 9 -12.89 -5.61 -20.53
C PRO A 9 -12.78 -4.16 -20.06
N TYR A 10 -13.14 -3.86 -18.81
CA TYR A 10 -13.04 -2.53 -18.21
C TYR A 10 -11.82 -2.45 -17.31
N HIS A 11 -11.02 -1.40 -17.48
CA HIS A 11 -9.84 -1.18 -16.65
C HIS A 11 -9.59 0.31 -16.44
N SER A 12 -8.97 0.64 -15.31
CA SER A 12 -8.54 1.99 -14.98
C SER A 12 -7.20 1.91 -14.25
N SER A 13 -6.26 2.77 -14.62
CA SER A 13 -4.95 2.90 -14.00
C SER A 13 -4.75 4.32 -13.48
N THR A 14 -4.30 4.43 -12.23
CA THR A 14 -3.98 5.68 -11.54
C THR A 14 -2.51 5.64 -11.18
N ALA A 15 -1.72 6.57 -11.72
CA ALA A 15 -0.31 6.72 -11.34
C ALA A 15 -0.24 7.44 -9.99
N LEU A 16 0.70 7.07 -9.12
CA LEU A 16 0.91 7.75 -7.85
C LEU A 16 2.18 8.62 -7.92
N GLU A 17 2.14 9.81 -7.33
CA GLU A 17 3.10 10.90 -7.56
C GLU A 17 4.58 10.62 -7.21
N ALA A 18 4.97 9.61 -6.40
CA ALA A 18 6.41 9.29 -6.28
C ALA A 18 7.02 8.72 -7.57
N SER A 19 6.21 8.53 -8.61
CA SER A 19 6.70 8.29 -9.96
C SER A 19 7.35 9.53 -10.57
N GLY A 20 8.57 9.84 -10.13
CA GLY A 20 9.53 10.51 -11.01
C GLY A 20 9.69 9.73 -12.32
N LYS A 21 10.39 10.32 -13.32
CA LYS A 21 10.53 9.87 -14.72
C LYS A 21 10.83 8.38 -15.00
N TYR A 22 11.13 7.54 -13.99
CA TYR A 22 11.62 6.16 -14.19
C TYR A 22 11.06 5.08 -13.24
N HIS A 23 10.17 5.39 -12.28
CA HIS A 23 9.59 4.36 -11.38
C HIS A 23 8.08 4.55 -11.20
N ILE A 24 7.30 4.01 -12.14
CA ILE A 24 5.83 4.03 -12.08
C ILE A 24 5.36 2.84 -11.23
N TYR A 25 4.96 3.09 -9.99
CA TYR A 25 3.95 2.26 -9.32
C TYR A 25 2.63 3.03 -9.32
N GLY A 26 1.53 2.29 -9.27
CA GLY A 26 0.21 2.85 -9.43
C GLY A 26 -0.86 1.84 -9.07
N LEU A 27 -2.09 2.33 -9.02
CA LEU A 27 -3.26 1.53 -8.72
C LEU A 27 -3.93 1.13 -10.02
N ALA A 28 -4.24 -0.15 -10.16
CA ALA A 28 -4.99 -0.66 -11.30
C ALA A 28 -6.26 -1.36 -10.81
N CYS A 29 -7.37 -1.08 -11.47
CA CYS A 29 -8.62 -1.80 -11.32
C CYS A 29 -8.96 -2.49 -12.64
N PHE A 30 -9.23 -3.79 -12.59
CA PHE A 30 -9.70 -4.58 -13.72
C PHE A 30 -11.08 -5.15 -13.36
N SER A 31 -12.07 -4.89 -14.20
CA SER A 31 -13.47 -5.19 -13.91
C SER A 31 -14.16 -5.90 -15.09
N LYS A 32 -15.06 -6.81 -14.74
CA LYS A 32 -16.04 -7.41 -15.66
C LYS A 32 -17.16 -6.46 -16.04
N TYR A 33 -17.35 -5.43 -15.22
CA TYR A 33 -18.46 -4.49 -15.26
C TYR A 33 -17.96 -3.06 -15.53
N PRO A 34 -18.76 -2.19 -16.18
CA PRO A 34 -18.36 -0.82 -16.48
C PRO A 34 -17.84 -0.07 -15.25
N ILE A 35 -16.68 0.57 -15.40
CA ILE A 35 -16.17 1.56 -14.47
C ILE A 35 -16.68 2.93 -14.96
N GLU A 36 -17.64 3.51 -14.27
CA GLU A 36 -18.28 4.78 -14.68
C GLU A 36 -17.46 6.01 -14.27
N LYS A 37 -16.76 5.92 -13.13
CA LYS A 37 -15.97 7.02 -12.57
C LYS A 37 -14.77 6.48 -11.84
N THR A 38 -13.64 7.17 -11.98
CA THR A 38 -12.45 6.99 -11.14
C THR A 38 -12.17 8.31 -10.43
N HIS A 39 -11.91 8.26 -9.13
CA HIS A 39 -11.48 9.39 -8.34
C HIS A 39 -10.17 9.04 -7.64
N GLU A 40 -9.10 9.75 -7.96
CA GLU A 40 -7.82 9.65 -7.28
C GLU A 40 -7.85 10.44 -5.97
N VAL A 41 -7.28 9.84 -4.93
CA VAL A 41 -7.10 10.43 -3.61
C VAL A 41 -5.59 10.46 -3.35
N VAL A 42 -5.02 11.66 -3.40
CA VAL A 42 -3.60 11.92 -3.18
C VAL A 42 -3.36 12.12 -1.69
N PHE A 43 -2.32 11.49 -1.17
CA PHE A 43 -1.83 11.72 0.19
C PHE A 43 -0.55 12.57 0.15
N ASN A 44 -0.14 13.13 1.29
CA ASN A 44 1.05 14.00 1.36
C ASN A 44 2.37 13.28 1.07
N SER A 45 2.45 11.98 1.37
CA SER A 45 3.62 11.19 0.99
C SER A 45 3.50 10.82 -0.48
N SER A 46 4.65 10.76 -1.14
CA SER A 46 4.65 10.38 -2.54
C SER A 46 4.36 8.88 -2.68
N PHE A 47 4.72 8.03 -1.70
CA PHE A 47 4.72 6.56 -1.75
C PHE A 47 3.40 5.84 -1.44
N ASN A 48 2.36 6.60 -1.13
CA ASN A 48 1.02 6.09 -0.83
C ASN A 48 -0.02 6.75 -1.74
N GLY A 49 -1.22 6.18 -1.78
CA GLY A 49 -2.33 6.77 -2.52
C GLY A 49 -3.56 5.88 -2.52
N ALA A 50 -4.68 6.44 -2.96
CA ALA A 50 -5.90 5.68 -3.16
C ALA A 50 -6.62 6.07 -4.45
N ALA A 51 -7.41 5.14 -4.96
CA ALA A 51 -8.32 5.35 -6.08
C ALA A 51 -9.67 4.73 -5.76
N VAL A 52 -10.73 5.51 -5.94
CA VAL A 52 -12.11 5.08 -5.76
C VAL A 52 -12.78 4.94 -7.12
N TYR A 53 -13.28 3.74 -7.40
CA TYR A 53 -13.95 3.40 -8.65
C TYR A 53 -15.44 3.25 -8.41
N THR A 54 -16.27 3.95 -9.19
CA THR A 54 -17.71 3.69 -9.27
C THR A 54 -17.93 2.63 -10.36
N ILE A 55 -18.35 1.43 -9.96
CA ILE A 55 -18.56 0.29 -10.86
C ILE A 55 -20.07 0.00 -10.95
N ASP A 56 -20.61 -0.06 -12.17
CA ASP A 56 -22.00 -0.45 -12.41
C ASP A 56 -22.13 -1.97 -12.56
N VAL A 57 -22.56 -2.63 -11.49
CA VAL A 57 -22.83 -4.07 -11.50
C VAL A 57 -24.32 -4.31 -11.72
N ASN A 58 -24.70 -4.54 -12.98
CA ASN A 58 -26.08 -4.85 -13.39
C ASN A 58 -27.11 -3.78 -12.96
N GLY A 59 -26.80 -2.49 -13.13
CA GLY A 59 -27.64 -1.37 -12.73
C GLY A 59 -27.45 -0.91 -11.29
N LYS A 60 -26.58 -1.58 -10.51
CA LYS A 60 -26.24 -1.19 -9.14
C LYS A 60 -24.83 -0.59 -9.08
N LYS A 61 -24.75 0.67 -8.65
CA LYS A 61 -23.47 1.37 -8.47
C LYS A 61 -22.78 0.96 -7.18
N LEU A 62 -21.55 0.47 -7.29
CA LEU A 62 -20.67 0.13 -6.17
C LEU A 62 -19.47 1.06 -6.16
N ALA A 63 -19.11 1.58 -4.98
CA ALA A 63 -17.84 2.24 -4.77
C ALA A 63 -16.80 1.21 -4.34
N VAL A 64 -15.69 1.10 -5.07
CA VAL A 64 -14.55 0.25 -4.73
C VAL A 64 -13.36 1.15 -4.45
N ALA A 65 -12.86 1.13 -3.21
CA ALA A 65 -11.65 1.85 -2.83
C ALA A 65 -10.43 0.91 -2.90
N ASN A 66 -9.47 1.24 -3.75
CA ASN A 66 -8.16 0.63 -3.78
C ASN A 66 -7.18 1.56 -3.07
N VAL A 67 -6.58 1.09 -1.98
CA VAL A 67 -5.75 1.93 -1.09
C VAL A 67 -4.38 1.28 -0.94
N HIS A 68 -3.33 2.04 -1.25
CA HIS A 68 -1.95 1.69 -0.97
C HIS A 68 -1.42 2.58 0.15
N LEU A 69 -1.34 2.03 1.36
CA LEU A 69 -0.86 2.73 2.56
C LEU A 69 0.67 2.70 2.67
N GLU A 70 1.20 3.51 3.58
CA GLU A 70 2.64 3.61 3.81
C GLU A 70 3.13 2.30 4.43
N SER A 71 4.33 1.88 4.01
CA SER A 71 4.97 0.69 4.59
C SER A 71 5.18 0.88 6.10
N ASN A 72 5.09 -0.20 6.87
CA ASN A 72 5.55 -0.19 8.26
C ASN A 72 7.08 -0.26 8.38
N SER A 73 7.79 -0.37 7.25
CA SER A 73 9.24 -0.44 7.11
C SER A 73 9.92 -1.56 7.90
N ILE A 74 9.20 -2.61 8.27
CA ILE A 74 9.73 -3.80 8.96
C ILE A 74 10.45 -4.68 7.93
N SER A 75 11.78 -4.80 8.04
CA SER A 75 12.56 -5.71 7.18
C SER A 75 12.63 -7.13 7.73
N ALA A 76 13.24 -8.04 6.97
CA ALA A 76 13.42 -9.43 7.41
C ALA A 76 14.34 -9.51 8.65
N GLU A 77 15.34 -8.64 8.72
CA GLU A 77 16.28 -8.54 9.83
C GLU A 77 15.56 -8.06 11.10
N ASP A 78 14.64 -7.09 10.98
CA ASP A 78 13.83 -6.63 12.10
C ASP A 78 12.94 -7.76 12.62
N LYS A 79 12.30 -8.53 11.72
CA LYS A 79 11.46 -9.68 12.11
C LYS A 79 12.26 -10.73 12.87
N LYS A 80 13.48 -11.00 12.41
CA LYS A 80 14.39 -11.92 13.09
C LYS A 80 14.76 -11.38 14.47
N LEU A 81 15.20 -10.13 14.56
CA LEU A 81 15.57 -9.49 15.83
C LEU A 81 14.42 -9.52 16.85
N TYR A 82 13.20 -9.20 16.43
CA TYR A 82 12.03 -9.23 17.32
C TYR A 82 11.61 -10.65 17.67
N GLY A 83 11.70 -11.59 16.72
CA GLY A 83 11.42 -13.00 16.96
C GLY A 83 12.38 -13.60 17.98
N ASP A 84 13.68 -13.37 17.80
CA ASP A 84 14.75 -13.83 18.70
C ASP A 84 14.54 -13.21 20.09
N PHE A 85 14.21 -11.92 20.18
CA PHE A 85 13.91 -11.26 21.46
C PHE A 85 12.69 -11.85 22.19
N ILE A 86 11.61 -12.19 21.46
CA ILE A 86 10.40 -12.77 22.04
C ILE A 86 10.65 -14.21 22.52
N GLN A 87 11.47 -14.97 21.79
CA GLN A 87 11.71 -16.39 22.09
C GLN A 87 12.84 -16.60 23.10
N ASN A 88 13.89 -15.78 23.03
CA ASN A 88 15.12 -15.91 23.81
C ASN A 88 15.56 -14.52 24.31
N SER A 89 14.75 -13.89 25.16
CA SER A 89 14.97 -12.52 25.64
C SER A 89 16.33 -12.30 26.31
N ASP A 90 16.90 -13.36 26.90
CA ASP A 90 18.17 -13.30 27.62
C ASP A 90 19.40 -13.36 26.68
N GLU A 91 19.19 -13.78 25.43
CA GLU A 91 20.26 -13.91 24.42
C GLU A 91 20.35 -12.69 23.49
N VAL A 92 19.37 -11.79 23.57
CA VAL A 92 19.28 -10.60 22.71
C VAL A 92 19.48 -9.34 23.52
N ASN A 93 20.34 -8.45 23.02
CA ASN A 93 20.56 -7.16 23.64
C ASN A 93 19.30 -6.26 23.52
N LEU A 94 18.68 -5.97 24.66
CA LEU A 94 17.49 -5.11 24.76
C LEU A 94 17.73 -3.71 24.18
N GLU A 95 18.94 -3.18 24.27
CA GLU A 95 19.28 -1.85 23.75
C GLU A 95 19.22 -1.82 22.22
N ASP A 96 19.69 -2.89 21.57
CA ASP A 96 19.64 -3.02 20.11
C ASP A 96 18.20 -3.10 19.60
N VAL A 97 17.35 -3.89 20.28
CA VAL A 97 15.92 -3.99 19.98
C VAL A 97 15.23 -2.63 20.13
N THR A 98 15.47 -1.94 21.25
CA THR A 98 14.83 -0.65 21.56
C THR A 98 15.27 0.43 20.56
N SER A 99 16.56 0.48 20.23
CA SER A 99 17.12 1.42 19.25
C SER A 99 16.55 1.18 17.84
N ASN A 100 16.44 -0.08 17.43
CA ASN A 100 15.86 -0.46 16.15
C ASN A 100 14.38 -0.04 16.06
N ILE A 101 13.56 -0.34 17.07
CA ILE A 101 12.15 0.07 17.12
C ILE A 101 12.01 1.60 17.03
N ARG A 102 12.80 2.34 17.82
CA ARG A 102 12.72 3.82 17.85
C ARG A 102 13.09 4.44 16.50
N SER A 103 14.15 3.96 15.87
CA SER A 103 14.71 4.55 14.65
C SER A 103 13.89 4.21 13.41
N ARG A 104 13.36 2.98 13.33
CA ARG A 104 12.64 2.47 12.15
C ARG A 104 11.13 2.59 12.29
N LEU A 105 10.52 1.83 13.21
CA LEU A 105 9.06 1.87 13.40
C LEU A 105 8.60 3.28 13.75
N GLY A 106 9.30 3.97 14.66
CA GLY A 106 8.92 5.33 15.06
C GLY A 106 8.80 6.30 13.87
N ARG A 107 9.67 6.19 12.85
CA ARG A 107 9.61 7.03 11.65
C ARG A 107 8.47 6.62 10.73
N ALA A 108 8.34 5.34 10.42
CA ALA A 108 7.31 4.82 9.53
C ALA A 108 5.90 5.09 10.08
N TYR A 109 5.69 4.92 11.38
CA TYR A 109 4.40 5.16 12.03
C TYR A 109 4.01 6.64 12.06
N ARG A 110 4.97 7.57 12.16
CA ARG A 110 4.67 9.01 12.02
C ARG A 110 4.12 9.34 10.63
N MET A 111 4.76 8.85 9.57
CA MET A 111 4.25 9.06 8.20
C MET A 111 2.88 8.39 8.00
N ARG A 112 2.66 7.21 8.57
CA ARG A 112 1.36 6.53 8.53
C ARG A 112 0.26 7.28 9.26
N ALA A 113 0.57 8.00 10.34
CA ALA A 113 -0.42 8.74 11.12
C ALA A 113 -1.01 9.93 10.36
N GLU A 114 -0.32 10.45 9.35
CA GLU A 114 -0.78 11.56 8.50
C GLU A 114 -1.71 11.10 7.37
N GLN A 115 -1.91 9.79 7.17
CA GLN A 115 -2.69 9.21 6.07
C GLN A 115 -4.20 9.22 6.33
N VAL A 116 -4.78 10.40 6.60
CA VAL A 116 -6.20 10.59 6.98
C VAL A 116 -7.02 11.20 5.87
#